data_AF-A0A090YJY3-F1
#
_entry.id   AF-A0A090YJY3-F1
#
_cell.length_a   1.000
_cell.length_b   1.000
_cell.length_c   1.000
_cell.angle_alpha   90.00
_cell.angle_beta   90.00
_cell.angle_gamma   90.00
#
_symmetry.space_group_name_H-M   'P 1'
#
loop_
_entity.id
_entity.type
_entity.pdbx_description
1 polymer ?
#
loop_
_entity_poly.entity_id
_entity_poly.type
_entity_poly.pdbx_seq_one_letter_code
_entity_poly.pdbx_strand_id
1 'polypeptide(L)'
;MLEKEDLVEAYRGQLQVVLESKVEEFQMFGYDRVTVNDIWKFLKNKKWKKVDPNVRLYELVNDVLTVTANEYMTYLTVEAYQEPLWSFEEYENK
;
A
#
# COMPACT_ATOMS: atom_id res chain seq x y z
N MET A 1 -0.92 -4.97 -24.96
CA MET A 1 -1.78 -5.38 -23.83
C MET A 1 -1.29 -4.57 -22.66
N LEU A 2 -2.13 -3.73 -22.05
CA LEU A 2 -1.74 -3.05 -20.81
C LEU A 2 -1.53 -4.15 -19.77
N GLU A 3 -0.30 -4.26 -19.26
CA GLU A 3 0.05 -5.23 -18.23
C GLU A 3 -0.79 -4.90 -16.99
N LYS A 4 -1.10 -5.92 -16.17
CA LYS A 4 -2.11 -5.80 -15.10
C LYS A 4 -1.81 -4.70 -14.07
N GLU A 5 -0.52 -4.36 -13.90
CA GLU A 5 -0.08 -3.21 -13.09
C GLU A 5 -0.54 -1.88 -13.68
N ASP A 6 -0.61 -1.75 -15.00
CA ASP A 6 -1.00 -0.52 -15.69
C ASP A 6 -2.47 -0.13 -15.40
N LEU A 7 -3.34 -1.11 -15.13
CA LEU A 7 -4.76 -0.86 -14.84
C LEU A 7 -4.94 -0.12 -13.51
N VAL A 8 -4.29 -0.59 -12.45
CA VAL A 8 -4.38 0.05 -11.14
C VAL A 8 -3.60 1.36 -11.14
N GLU A 9 -2.44 1.40 -11.81
CA GLU A 9 -1.64 2.62 -11.93
C GLU A 9 -2.42 3.74 -12.66
N ALA A 10 -3.27 3.41 -13.64
CA ALA A 10 -4.15 4.38 -14.29
C ALA A 10 -5.17 5.04 -13.32
N TYR A 11 -5.54 4.35 -12.24
CA TYR A 11 -6.43 4.89 -11.20
C TYR A 11 -5.69 5.64 -10.09
N ARG A 12 -4.35 5.63 -10.06
CA ARG A 12 -3.55 6.18 -8.95
C ARG A 12 -3.92 7.64 -8.63
N GLY A 13 -4.03 8.47 -9.66
CA GLY A 13 -4.43 9.87 -9.49
C GLY A 13 -5.82 10.05 -8.88
N GLN A 14 -6.78 9.16 -9.20
CA GLN A 14 -8.13 9.19 -8.64
C GLN A 14 -8.18 8.66 -7.21
N LEU A 15 -7.26 7.75 -6.85
CA LEU A 15 -7.15 7.18 -5.51
C LEU A 15 -6.33 8.05 -4.55
N GLN A 16 -5.66 9.10 -5.03
CA GLN A 16 -4.76 9.92 -4.22
C GLN A 16 -5.42 10.43 -2.93
N VAL A 17 -6.62 10.99 -3.01
CA VAL A 17 -7.34 11.56 -1.86
C VAL A 17 -7.65 10.49 -0.80
N VAL A 18 -8.05 9.29 -1.23
CA VAL A 18 -8.38 8.21 -0.28
C VAL A 18 -7.11 7.59 0.32
N LEU A 19 -6.01 7.54 -0.44
CA LEU A 19 -4.72 7.09 0.06
C LEU A 19 -4.16 8.05 1.10
N GLU A 20 -4.23 9.36 0.85
CA GLU A 20 -3.82 10.40 1.82
C GLU A 20 -4.63 10.30 3.11
N SER A 21 -5.96 10.20 3.00
CA SER A 21 -6.83 10.03 4.16
C SER A 21 -6.51 8.76 4.97
N LYS A 22 -6.17 7.66 4.29
CA LYS A 22 -5.75 6.41 4.96
C LYS A 22 -4.40 6.55 5.67
N VAL A 23 -3.46 7.29 5.07
CA VAL A 23 -2.17 7.59 5.71
C VAL A 23 -2.38 8.44 6.96
N GLU A 24 -3.20 9.49 6.88
CA GLU A 24 -3.54 10.33 8.03
C GLU A 24 -4.18 9.50 9.16
N GLU A 25 -5.09 8.58 8.84
CA GLU A 25 -5.67 7.64 9.81
C GLU A 25 -4.59 6.81 10.52
N PHE A 26 -3.63 6.28 9.77
CA PHE A 26 -2.53 5.50 10.32
C PHE A 26 -1.62 6.34 11.22
N GLN A 27 -1.31 7.57 10.81
CA GLN A 27 -0.55 8.51 11.63
C GLN A 27 -1.30 8.86 12.92
N MET A 28 -2.62 9.05 12.88
CA MET A 28 -3.44 9.25 14.08
C MET A 28 -3.38 8.07 15.06
N PHE A 29 -3.15 6.85 14.56
CA PHE A 29 -2.95 5.66 15.39
C PHE A 29 -1.49 5.49 15.87
N GLY A 30 -0.61 6.44 15.58
CA GLY A 30 0.80 6.44 16.01
C GLY A 30 1.77 5.84 14.99
N TYR A 31 1.34 5.59 13.75
CA TYR A 31 2.21 5.10 12.68
C TYR A 31 2.76 6.25 11.83
N ASP A 32 3.49 7.18 12.47
CA ASP A 32 3.91 8.48 11.90
C ASP A 32 4.74 8.38 10.61
N ARG A 33 5.43 7.25 10.42
CA ARG A 33 6.34 7.04 9.28
C ARG A 33 5.66 6.49 8.03
N VAL A 34 4.38 6.14 8.11
CA VAL A 34 3.65 5.56 6.97
C VAL A 34 3.43 6.63 5.90
N THR A 35 3.73 6.28 4.64
CA THR A 35 3.54 7.17 3.50
C THR A 35 2.52 6.61 2.51
N VAL A 36 2.03 7.46 1.60
CA VAL A 36 1.15 7.06 0.49
C VAL A 36 1.80 5.98 -0.36
N ASN A 37 3.11 6.07 -0.59
CA ASN A 37 3.84 5.07 -1.38
C ASN A 37 3.91 3.71 -0.68
N ASP A 38 4.01 3.68 0.65
CA ASP A 38 4.02 2.42 1.40
C ASP A 38 2.67 1.72 1.34
N ILE A 39 1.57 2.47 1.54
CA ILE A 39 0.22 1.95 1.41
C ILE A 39 -0.04 1.49 -0.03
N TRP A 40 0.42 2.24 -1.03
CA TRP A 40 0.33 1.84 -2.44
C TRP A 40 1.08 0.53 -2.72
N LYS A 41 2.32 0.40 -2.24
CA LYS A 41 3.13 -0.83 -2.38
C LYS A 41 2.43 -2.01 -1.72
N PHE A 42 1.94 -1.83 -0.49
CA PHE A 42 1.16 -2.82 0.24
C PHE A 42 -0.06 -3.29 -0.57
N LEU A 43 -0.88 -2.36 -1.06
CA LEU A 43 -2.09 -2.68 -1.82
C LEU A 43 -1.75 -3.47 -3.08
N LYS A 44 -0.76 -3.03 -3.87
CA LYS A 44 -0.31 -3.76 -5.06
C LYS A 44 0.18 -5.17 -4.75
N ASN A 45 0.99 -5.33 -3.72
CA ASN A 45 1.63 -6.61 -3.39
C ASN A 45 0.68 -7.59 -2.69
N LYS A 46 -0.27 -7.08 -1.89
CA LYS A 46 -1.13 -7.89 -1.05
C LYS A 46 -2.56 -8.02 -1.57
N LYS A 47 -3.23 -6.91 -1.90
CA LYS A 47 -4.66 -6.91 -2.29
C LYS A 47 -4.86 -7.02 -3.79
N TRP A 48 -4.05 -6.33 -4.59
CA TRP A 48 -4.21 -6.23 -6.04
C TRP A 48 -3.26 -7.13 -6.85
N LYS A 49 -2.60 -8.08 -6.19
CA LYS A 49 -1.70 -9.06 -6.83
C LYS A 49 -2.38 -9.82 -7.98
N LYS A 50 -3.70 -10.01 -7.91
CA LYS A 50 -4.53 -10.61 -8.96
C LYS A 50 -5.80 -9.79 -9.16
N VAL A 51 -5.66 -8.53 -9.56
CA VAL A 51 -6.82 -7.67 -9.84
C VAL A 51 -7.63 -8.17 -11.05
N ASP A 52 -8.96 -8.09 -10.98
CA ASP A 52 -9.84 -8.38 -12.10
C ASP A 52 -9.65 -7.33 -13.21
N PRO A 53 -9.53 -7.71 -14.49
CA PRO A 53 -9.48 -6.75 -15.60
C PRO A 53 -10.66 -5.78 -15.67
N ASN A 54 -11.80 -6.11 -15.06
CA ASN A 54 -13.01 -5.29 -15.03
C ASN A 54 -13.18 -4.50 -13.72
N VAL A 55 -12.13 -4.44 -12.89
CA VAL A 55 -12.17 -3.74 -11.61
C VAL A 55 -12.64 -2.30 -11.78
N ARG A 56 -13.55 -1.90 -10.90
CA ARG A 56 -14.10 -0.56 -10.86
C ARG A 56 -13.40 0.25 -9.79
N LEU A 57 -13.34 1.57 -10.01
CA LEU A 57 -12.71 2.50 -9.07
C LEU A 57 -13.25 2.35 -7.64
N TYR A 58 -14.57 2.17 -7.47
CA TYR A 58 -15.17 2.04 -6.14
C TYR A 58 -14.67 0.80 -5.38
N GLU A 59 -14.30 -0.27 -6.08
CA GLU A 59 -13.74 -1.48 -5.47
C GLU A 59 -12.34 -1.20 -4.94
N LEU A 60 -11.51 -0.50 -5.72
CA LEU A 60 -10.18 -0.06 -5.29
C LEU A 60 -10.25 0.93 -4.12
N VAL A 61 -11.22 1.86 -4.15
CA VAL A 61 -11.48 2.78 -3.02
C VAL A 61 -11.84 1.99 -1.76
N ASN A 62 -12.73 1.00 -1.88
CA ASN A 62 -13.11 0.15 -0.76
C ASN A 62 -11.92 -0.65 -0.23
N ASP A 63 -11.05 -1.17 -1.10
CA ASP A 63 -9.84 -1.87 -0.70
C ASP A 63 -8.90 -0.99 0.12
N VAL A 64 -8.74 0.29 -0.27
CA VAL A 64 -7.94 1.28 0.46
C VAL A 64 -8.56 1.57 1.84
N LEU A 65 -9.87 1.85 1.88
CA LEU A 65 -10.55 2.23 3.12
C LEU A 65 -10.61 1.09 4.15
N THR A 66 -10.67 -0.16 3.68
CA THR A 66 -10.74 -1.35 4.53
C THR A 66 -9.36 -1.86 4.99
N VAL A 67 -8.25 -1.22 4.57
CA VAL A 67 -6.93 -1.55 5.11
C VAL A 67 -6.90 -1.24 6.61
N THR A 68 -6.51 -2.25 7.39
CA THR A 68 -6.32 -2.12 8.85
C THR A 68 -4.84 -2.05 9.19
N ALA A 69 -4.51 -1.37 10.30
CA ALA A 69 -3.15 -1.29 10.80
C ALA A 69 -2.53 -2.69 11.04
N ASN A 70 -3.30 -3.62 11.60
CA ASN A 70 -2.83 -4.97 11.86
C ASN A 70 -2.47 -5.74 10.57
N GLU A 71 -3.27 -5.60 9.51
CA GLU A 71 -2.99 -6.22 8.21
C GLU A 71 -1.70 -5.65 7.60
N TYR A 72 -1.54 -4.32 7.65
CA TYR A 72 -0.36 -3.63 7.16
C TYR A 72 0.91 -4.01 7.95
N MET A 73 0.86 -4.03 9.28
CA MET A 73 2.01 -4.42 10.12
C MET A 73 2.42 -5.87 9.91
N THR A 74 1.45 -6.77 9.71
CA THR A 74 1.73 -8.17 9.36
C THR A 74 2.47 -8.25 8.03
N TYR A 75 2.07 -7.46 7.03
CA TYR A 75 2.78 -7.39 5.75
C TYR A 75 4.22 -6.89 5.92
N LEU A 76 4.43 -5.76 6.60
CA LEU A 76 5.77 -5.22 6.83
C LEU A 76 6.69 -6.21 7.55
N THR A 77 6.16 -6.91 8.55
CA THR A 77 6.90 -7.93 9.29
C THR A 77 7.37 -9.04 8.36
N VAL A 78 6.50 -9.55 7.48
CA VAL A 78 6.87 -10.58 6.50
C VAL A 78 7.90 -10.08 5.50
N GLU A 79 7.74 -8.86 4.97
CA GLU A 79 8.70 -8.27 4.04
C GLU A 79 10.07 -8.13 4.71
N ALA A 80 10.14 -7.66 5.95
CA ALA A 80 11.40 -7.52 6.70
C ALA A 80 12.14 -8.87 6.87
N TYR A 81 11.42 -9.99 7.00
CA TYR A 81 12.06 -11.31 7.03
C TYR A 81 12.57 -11.77 5.65
N GLN A 82 12.06 -11.21 4.57
CA GLN A 82 12.49 -11.52 3.20
C GLN A 82 13.60 -10.58 2.70
N GLU A 83 13.73 -9.41 3.31
CA GLU A 83 14.73 -8.42 2.94
C GLU A 83 16.15 -8.86 3.36
N PRO A 84 17.16 -8.66 2.49
CA PRO A 84 18.56 -8.93 2.84
C PRO A 84 19.05 -8.03 3.97
N LEU A 85 20.00 -8.52 4.78
CA LEU A 85 20.57 -7.80 5.95
C LEU A 85 21.15 -6.41 5.62
N TRP A 86 21.58 -6.15 4.39
CA TRP A 86 22.13 -4.85 3.96
C TRP A 86 21.05 -3.77 3.73
N SER A 87 19.78 -4.15 3.59
CA SER A 87 18.65 -3.22 3.41
C SER A 87 18.31 -2.42 4.68
N PHE A 88 18.76 -2.91 5.86
CA PHE A 88 18.49 -2.27 7.14
C PHE A 88 19.37 -1.03 7.42
N GLU A 89 20.46 -0.85 6.67
CA GLU A 89 21.38 0.29 6.81
C GLU A 89 20.70 1.65 6.53
N GLU A 90 19.62 1.66 5.75
CA GLU A 90 18.82 2.86 5.46
C GLU A 90 17.95 3.30 6.65
N TYR A 91 17.62 2.39 7.56
CA TYR A 91 16.79 2.67 8.74
C TYR A 91 17.61 3.14 9.95
N GLU A 92 18.92 2.84 9.98
CA GLU A 92 19.82 3.28 11.06
C GLU A 92 20.38 4.70 10.86
N ASN A 93 20.36 5.23 9.63
CA ASN A 93 21.06 6.48 9.28
C ASN A 93 20.20 7.76 9.21
N LYS A 94 19.01 7.81 9.83
CA LYS A 94 18.19 9.04 9.90
C LYS A 94 17.44 9.23 11.22
#